data_AF-A0A1L8P6V5-F1
#
_entry.id   AF-A0A1L8P6V5-F1
#
_cell.length_a   1.000
_cell.length_b   1.000
_cell.length_c   1.000
_cell.angle_alpha   90.00
_cell.angle_beta   90.00
_cell.angle_gamma   90.00
#
_symmetry.space_group_name_H-M   'P 1'
#
loop_
_entity.id
_entity.type
_entity.pdbx_description
1 polymer ?
#
loop_
_entity_poly.entity_id
_entity_poly.type
_entity_poly.pdbx_seq_one_letter_code
_entity_poly.pdbx_strand_id
1 'polypeptide(L)'
;MPWNLSDYPDSFKNFDHVVKKKAIDIANALLEEGYDNGQDIPIATKQAKVWPERADSTYATKEQALERAKEIAANKETSVIMFTKDGKRQD
;
A
#
# COMPACT_ATOMS: atom_id res chain seq x y z
N MET A 1 -1.66 -18.19 1.67
CA MET A 1 -2.83 -17.39 1.20
C MET A 1 -2.49 -15.93 1.38
N PRO A 2 -2.91 -15.03 0.49
CA PRO A 2 -2.68 -13.60 0.68
C PRO A 2 -3.58 -13.03 1.78
N TRP A 3 -2.99 -12.24 2.68
CA TRP A 3 -3.68 -11.49 3.72
C TRP A 3 -4.62 -10.44 3.13
N ASN A 4 -5.68 -10.09 3.87
CA ASN A 4 -6.63 -9.04 3.50
C ASN A 4 -7.15 -8.29 4.75
N LEU A 5 -8.01 -7.28 4.57
CA LEU A 5 -8.50 -6.45 5.68
C LEU A 5 -9.43 -7.17 6.67
N SER A 6 -9.93 -8.37 6.32
CA SER A 6 -10.75 -9.22 7.18
C SER A 6 -9.98 -10.41 7.76
N ASP A 7 -8.88 -10.80 7.12
CA ASP A 7 -8.03 -11.93 7.50
C ASP A 7 -6.56 -11.51 7.41
N TYR A 8 -5.99 -11.10 8.55
CA TYR A 8 -4.66 -10.53 8.66
C TYR A 8 -3.95 -11.05 9.93
N PRO A 9 -2.60 -10.99 9.99
CA PRO A 9 -1.82 -11.38 11.17
C PRO A 9 -2.15 -10.53 12.39
N ASP A 10 -2.17 -11.13 13.58
CA ASP A 10 -2.45 -10.43 14.83
C ASP A 10 -1.57 -9.20 15.06
N SER A 11 -0.31 -9.21 14.57
CA SER A 11 0.61 -8.07 14.62
C SER A 11 0.04 -6.79 13.98
N PHE A 12 -0.89 -6.91 13.03
CA PHE A 12 -1.49 -5.77 12.32
C PHE A 12 -2.78 -5.27 12.97
N LYS A 13 -3.33 -5.97 13.97
CA LYS A 13 -4.65 -5.67 14.57
C LYS A 13 -4.80 -4.22 15.04
N ASN A 14 -3.75 -3.68 15.65
CA ASN A 14 -3.74 -2.34 16.25
C ASN A 14 -3.20 -1.25 15.32
N PHE A 15 -2.96 -1.55 14.03
CA PHE A 15 -2.53 -0.53 13.08
C PHE A 15 -3.72 0.30 12.62
N ASP A 16 -3.47 1.59 12.36
CA ASP A 16 -4.41 2.44 11.64
C ASP A 16 -4.79 1.78 10.30
N HIS A 17 -6.02 1.99 9.83
CA HIS A 17 -6.54 1.35 8.62
C HIS A 17 -5.62 1.53 7.40
N VAL A 18 -5.05 2.73 7.23
CA VAL A 18 -4.17 3.05 6.11
C VAL A 18 -2.84 2.29 6.20
N VAL A 19 -2.23 2.27 7.38
CA VAL A 19 -0.97 1.54 7.64
C VAL A 19 -1.19 0.03 7.57
N LYS A 20 -2.32 -0.47 8.09
CA LYS A 20 -2.73 -1.88 8.03
C LYS A 20 -2.84 -2.35 6.59
N LYS A 21 -3.56 -1.60 5.75
CA LYS A 21 -3.69 -1.91 4.32
C LYS A 21 -2.31 -1.95 3.65
N LYS A 22 -1.41 -1.02 3.98
CA LYS A 22 -0.06 -1.02 3.41
C LYS A 22 0.80 -2.18 3.92
N ALA A 23 0.67 -2.58 5.18
CA ALA A 23 1.36 -3.75 5.73
C ALA A 23 0.91 -5.04 5.04
N ILE A 24 -0.40 -5.21 4.81
CA ILE A 24 -0.96 -6.34 4.07
C ILE A 24 -0.42 -6.40 2.64
N ASP A 25 -0.41 -5.27 1.93
CA ASP A 25 0.11 -5.14 0.56
C ASP A 25 1.59 -5.58 0.47
N ILE A 26 2.42 -5.10 1.39
CA ILE A 26 3.84 -5.47 1.44
C ILE A 26 4.03 -6.94 1.84
N ALA A 27 3.27 -7.45 2.81
CA ALA A 27 3.36 -8.85 3.23
C ALA A 27 2.98 -9.80 2.08
N ASN A 28 1.92 -9.48 1.33
CA ASN A 28 1.51 -10.27 0.16
C ASN A 28 2.58 -10.27 -0.93
N ALA A 29 3.19 -9.12 -1.24
CA ALA A 29 4.30 -9.05 -2.18
C ALA A 29 5.51 -9.88 -1.73
N LEU A 30 5.85 -9.85 -0.44
CA LEU A 30 6.93 -10.67 0.13
C LEU A 30 6.63 -12.17 0.05
N LEU A 31 5.38 -12.57 0.29
CA LEU A 31 4.96 -13.97 0.11
C LEU A 31 5.08 -14.42 -1.35
N GLU A 32 4.73 -13.55 -2.31
CA GLU A 32 4.93 -13.82 -3.74
C GLU A 32 6.42 -13.96 -4.12
N GLU A 33 7.30 -13.21 -3.44
CA GLU A 33 8.75 -13.31 -3.57
C GLU A 33 9.36 -14.53 -2.82
N GLY A 34 8.56 -15.29 -2.07
CA GLY A 34 9.00 -16.51 -1.37
C GLY A 34 9.43 -16.31 0.09
N TYR A 35 9.10 -15.18 0.72
CA TYR A 35 9.32 -14.94 2.15
C TYR A 35 8.19 -15.54 3.01
N ASP A 36 8.01 -16.86 2.99
CA ASP A 36 6.89 -17.57 3.63
C ASP A 36 7.15 -18.03 5.08
N ASN A 37 8.36 -17.84 5.59
CA ASN A 37 8.80 -18.30 6.92
C ASN A 37 8.47 -17.33 8.07
N GLY A 38 7.51 -16.42 7.88
CA GLY A 38 7.14 -15.41 8.87
C GLY A 38 8.08 -14.20 8.91
N GLN A 39 9.09 -14.13 8.04
CA GLN A 39 9.93 -12.92 7.87
C GLN A 39 9.17 -11.78 7.16
N ASP A 40 8.15 -12.09 6.38
CA ASP A 40 7.25 -11.15 5.73
C ASP A 40 6.61 -10.17 6.73
N ILE A 41 6.13 -10.67 7.87
CA ILE A 41 5.42 -9.88 8.88
C ILE A 41 6.26 -8.73 9.49
N PRO A 42 7.47 -8.97 10.03
CA PRO A 42 8.29 -7.91 10.60
C PRO A 42 8.80 -6.93 9.53
N ILE A 43 9.13 -7.42 8.32
CA ILE A 43 9.55 -6.55 7.21
C ILE A 43 8.40 -5.64 6.79
N ALA A 44 7.21 -6.21 6.56
CA ALA A 44 6.00 -5.47 6.22
C ALA A 44 5.63 -4.44 7.30
N THR A 45 5.72 -4.82 8.57
CA THR A 45 5.48 -3.92 9.71
C THR A 45 6.42 -2.71 9.67
N LYS A 46 7.74 -2.96 9.49
CA LYS A 46 8.74 -1.89 9.49
C LYS A 46 8.51 -0.94 8.32
N GLN A 47 8.29 -1.47 7.12
CA GLN A 47 8.09 -0.67 5.92
C GLN A 47 6.77 0.12 5.96
N ALA A 48 5.68 -0.49 6.42
CA ALA A 48 4.38 0.18 6.49
C ALA A 48 4.37 1.35 7.49
N LYS A 49 5.09 1.24 8.61
CA LYS A 49 5.16 2.31 9.62
C LYS A 49 5.88 3.56 9.13
N VAL A 50 6.93 3.42 8.32
CA VAL A 50 7.70 4.54 7.77
C VAL A 50 7.20 5.02 6.41
N TRP A 51 6.27 4.30 5.80
CA TRP A 51 5.72 4.65 4.48
C TRP A 51 5.07 6.05 4.43
N PRO A 52 4.27 6.48 5.42
CA PRO A 52 3.68 7.82 5.41
C PRO A 52 4.73 8.94 5.38
N GLU A 53 5.88 8.74 6.03
CA GLU A 53 6.98 9.71 6.07
C GLU A 53 7.68 9.89 4.71
N ARG A 54 7.48 8.95 3.78
CA ARG A 54 8.04 8.96 2.43
C ARG A 54 7.07 9.51 1.38
N ALA A 55 5.88 9.94 1.77
CA ALA A 55 4.91 10.50 0.84
C ALA A 55 5.44 11.84 0.29
N ASP A 56 5.47 12.00 -1.04
CA ASP A 56 5.84 13.26 -1.70
C ASP A 56 4.91 14.42 -1.30
N SER A 57 3.62 14.12 -1.16
CA SER A 57 2.59 15.09 -0.83
C SER A 57 1.37 14.39 -0.21
N THR A 58 0.63 15.12 0.64
CA THR A 58 -0.65 14.70 1.20
C THR A 58 -1.75 15.64 0.73
N TYR A 59 -2.94 15.09 0.48
CA TYR A 59 -4.08 15.83 -0.08
C TYR A 59 -5.35 15.52 0.71
N ALA A 60 -6.26 16.50 0.79
CA ALA A 60 -7.52 16.35 1.49
C ALA A 60 -8.53 15.50 0.68
N THR A 61 -8.47 15.57 -0.65
CA THR A 61 -9.40 14.85 -1.53
C THR A 61 -8.69 13.93 -2.51
N LYS A 62 -9.42 12.91 -3.00
CA LYS A 62 -8.91 11.98 -4.02
C LYS A 62 -8.62 12.73 -5.32
N GLU A 63 -9.45 13.70 -5.68
CA GLU A 63 -9.33 14.49 -6.90
C GLU A 63 -8.01 15.26 -6.93
N GLN A 64 -7.63 15.92 -5.83
CA GLN A 64 -6.37 16.66 -5.71
C GLN A 64 -5.15 15.73 -5.81
N ALA A 65 -5.20 14.56 -5.16
CA ALA A 65 -4.15 13.56 -5.28
C ALA A 65 -4.01 13.03 -6.72
N LEU A 66 -5.12 12.86 -7.42
CA LEU A 66 -5.13 12.41 -8.81
C LEU A 66 -4.59 13.45 -9.78
N GLU A 67 -4.92 14.73 -9.57
CA GLU A 67 -4.41 15.83 -10.39
C GLU A 67 -2.88 15.90 -10.31
N ARG A 68 -2.34 15.88 -9.08
CA ARG A 68 -0.89 15.81 -8.86
C ARG A 68 -0.27 14.57 -9.50
N ALA A 69 -0.87 13.39 -9.29
CA ALA A 69 -0.36 12.15 -9.85
C ALA A 69 -0.31 12.20 -11.39
N LYS A 70 -1.34 12.76 -12.04
CA LYS A 70 -1.41 12.94 -13.50
C LYS A 70 -0.34 13.91 -13.99
N GLU A 71 -0.08 14.99 -13.27
CA GLU A 71 0.99 15.94 -13.61
C GLU A 71 2.38 15.28 -13.57
N ILE A 72 2.69 14.55 -12.48
CA ILE A 72 3.96 13.81 -12.37
C ILE A 72 4.09 12.77 -13.50
N ALA A 73 2.99 12.06 -13.79
CA ALA A 73 2.98 11.02 -14.79
C ALA A 73 3.21 11.61 -16.19
N ALA A 74 2.54 12.71 -16.54
CA ALA A 74 2.72 13.42 -17.80
C ALA A 74 4.15 13.93 -17.98
N ASN A 75 4.74 14.54 -16.94
CA ASN A 75 6.13 15.01 -16.97
C ASN A 75 7.16 13.89 -17.14
N LYS A 76 6.80 12.64 -16.81
CA LYS A 76 7.65 11.46 -16.94
C LYS A 76 7.26 10.55 -18.11
N GLU A 77 6.31 10.96 -18.96
CA GLU A 77 5.77 10.13 -20.05
C GLU A 77 5.25 8.75 -19.57
N THR A 78 4.65 8.73 -18.37
CA THR A 78 4.06 7.53 -17.75
C THR A 78 2.55 7.71 -17.53
N SER A 79 1.86 6.65 -17.12
CA SER A 79 0.42 6.69 -16.82
C SER A 79 0.14 6.44 -15.34
N VAL A 80 -0.90 7.10 -14.81
CA VAL A 80 -1.38 6.85 -13.46
C VAL A 80 -2.17 5.55 -13.44
N ILE A 81 -1.77 4.62 -12.58
CA ILE A 81 -2.56 3.44 -12.25
C ILE A 81 -3.36 3.71 -10.97
N MET A 82 -4.66 3.43 -11.00
CA MET A 82 -5.55 3.57 -9.85
C MET A 82 -5.96 2.19 -9.36
N PHE A 83 -6.05 2.04 -8.04
CA PHE A 83 -6.61 0.85 -7.41
C PHE A 83 -7.84 1.25 -6.58
N THR A 84 -8.85 0.39 -6.59
CA THR A 84 -10.02 0.52 -5.73
C THR A 84 -9.66 0.28 -4.27
N LYS A 85 -10.60 0.58 -3.37
CA LYS A 85 -10.42 0.27 -1.94
C LYS A 85 -10.14 -1.22 -1.72
N ASP A 86 -10.69 -2.07 -2.57
CA ASP A 86 -10.54 -3.53 -2.56
C ASP A 86 -9.30 -4.04 -3.31
N GLY A 87 -8.42 -3.14 -3.79
CA GLY A 87 -7.17 -3.51 -4.46
C GLY A 87 -7.33 -3.93 -5.92
N LYS A 88 -8.53 -3.79 -6.52
CA LYS A 88 -8.72 -4.03 -7.95
C LYS A 88 -8.22 -2.84 -8.75
N ARG A 89 -7.55 -3.08 -9.88
CA ARG A 89 -7.21 -1.99 -10.80
C ARG A 89 -8.50 -1.32 -11.28
N GLN A 90 -8.51 0.01 -11.23
CA GLN A 90 -9.59 0.83 -11.76
C GLN A 90 -9.19 1.21 -13.19
N ASP A 91 -9.96 0.73 -14.18
CA ASP A 91 -9.89 1.16 -15.58
C ASP A 91 -10.35 2.61 -15.75
#